data_AF-A0A374NUZ5-F1
#
_entry.id   AF-A0A374NUZ5-F1
#
_cell.length_a   1.000
_cell.length_b   1.000
_cell.length_c   1.000
_cell.angle_alpha   90.00
_cell.angle_beta   90.00
_cell.angle_gamma   90.00
#
_symmetry.space_group_name_H-M   'P 1'
#
loop_
_entity.id
_entity.type
_entity.pdbx_description
1 polymer ?
#
loop_
_entity_poly.entity_id
_entity_poly.type
_entity_poly.pdbx_seq_one_letter_code
_entity_poly.pdbx_strand_id
1 'polypeptide(L)' 'MTPSIIKLPFWEMTYKNEKVFYACLNQKKSSAPEHIKDKGIYIAGDSAETLRDLKENIARKEM' A
#
# COMPACT_ATOMS: atom_id res chain seq x y z
N MET A 1 -11.13 12.21 3.20
CA MET A 1 -11.30 10.75 2.99
C MET A 1 -12.31 10.27 4.01
N THR A 2 -13.20 9.35 3.63
CA THR A 2 -14.13 8.65 4.54
C THR A 2 -13.52 7.28 4.88
N PRO A 3 -12.74 7.16 5.98
CA PRO A 3 -11.88 5.99 6.18
C PRO A 3 -12.64 4.67 6.32
N SER A 4 -13.90 4.73 6.76
CA SER A 4 -14.80 3.59 6.89
C SER A 4 -15.14 2.89 5.57
N ILE A 5 -14.97 3.55 4.41
CA ILE A 5 -15.32 2.97 3.11
C ILE A 5 -14.19 2.07 2.57
N ILE A 6 -12.92 2.48 2.72
CA ILE A 6 -11.78 1.77 2.09
C ILE A 6 -10.72 1.42 3.13
N LYS A 7 -10.23 2.41 3.87
CA LYS A 7 -9.04 2.26 4.72
C LYS A 7 -9.26 1.24 5.85
N LEU A 8 -10.35 1.38 6.61
CA LEU A 8 -10.63 0.47 7.73
C LEU A 8 -10.98 -0.95 7.27
N PRO A 9 -11.85 -1.18 6.26
CA PRO A 9 -12.10 -2.52 5.74
C PRO A 9 -10.84 -3.23 5.21
N PHE A 10 -9.97 -2.51 4.49
CA PHE A 10 -8.74 -3.11 3.94
C PHE A 10 -7.75 -3.48 5.06
N TRP A 11 -7.67 -2.67 6.11
CA TRP A 11 -6.89 -3.01 7.30
C TRP A 11 -7.42 -4.27 7.99
N GLU A 12 -8.73 -4.37 8.18
CA GLU A 12 -9.37 -5.55 8.77
C GLU A 12 -9.14 -6.82 7.92
N MET A 13 -9.25 -6.71 6.59
CA MET A 13 -8.97 -7.81 5.67
C MET A 13 -7.49 -8.25 5.74
N THR A 14 -6.57 -7.29 5.85
CA THR A 14 -5.13 -7.56 5.97
C THR A 14 -4.80 -8.22 7.30
N TYR A 15 -5.47 -7.81 8.38
CA TYR A 15 -5.32 -8.43 9.69
C TYR A 15 -5.81 -9.88 9.67
N LYS A 16 -6.98 -10.15 9.09
CA LYS A 16 -7.60 -11.49 9.08
C LYS A 16 -6.90 -12.51 8.19
N ASN A 17 -6.16 -12.09 7.16
CA ASN A 17 -5.52 -13.00 6.22
C ASN A 17 -4.00 -12.91 6.29
N GLU A 18 -3.33 -13.93 6.84
CA GLU A 18 -1.88 -13.99 7.00
C GLU A 18 -1.10 -13.97 5.67
N LYS A 19 -1.73 -14.34 4.56
CA LYS A 19 -1.08 -14.47 3.24
C LYS A 19 -1.07 -13.18 2.41
N VAL A 20 -1.55 -12.07 2.96
CA VAL A 20 -1.61 -10.78 2.25
C VAL A 20 -0.87 -9.68 2.99
N PHE A 21 -0.47 -8.64 2.26
CA PHE A 21 0.06 -7.40 2.80
C PHE A 21 -0.74 -6.21 2.26
N TYR A 22 -0.73 -5.12 3.01
CA TYR A 22 -1.37 -3.86 2.64
C TYR A 22 -0.34 -2.92 2.02
N ALA A 23 -0.62 -2.37 0.85
CA ALA A 23 0.20 -1.31 0.25
C ALA A 23 -0.62 -0.01 0.17
N CYS A 24 -0.08 1.08 0.72
CA CYS A 24 -0.66 2.41 0.64
C CYS A 24 0.27 3.34 -0.12
N LEU A 25 -0.24 3.92 -1.19
CA LEU A 25 0.39 5.01 -1.92
C LEU A 25 -0.43 6.28 -1.70
N ASN A 26 0.22 7.31 -1.16
CA ASN A 26 -0.42 8.60 -0.94
C ASN A 26 0.64 9.71 -0.95
N GLN A 27 0.25 10.94 -1.29
CA GLN A 27 1.21 12.06 -1.35
C GLN A 27 1.85 12.37 0.01
N LYS A 28 1.09 12.20 1.09
CA LYS A 28 1.57 12.38 2.46
C LYS A 28 1.93 11.03 3.07
N LYS A 29 2.99 11.02 3.89
CA LYS A 29 3.38 9.86 4.68
C LYS A 29 2.19 9.37 5.50
N SER A 30 1.90 8.08 5.39
CA SER A 30 0.92 7.38 6.22
C SER A 30 1.62 6.26 6.98
N SER A 31 1.06 5.86 8.11
CA SER A 31 1.57 4.77 8.94
C SER A 31 0.51 3.69 9.11
N ALA A 32 1.00 2.47 9.38
CA ALA A 32 0.16 1.36 9.78
C ALA A 32 -0.34 1.52 11.21
N PRO A 33 -1.53 0.99 11.52
CA PRO A 33 -1.88 0.71 12.90
C PRO A 33 -1.07 -0.49 13.40
N GLU A 34 -0.88 -0.57 14.71
CA GLU A 34 0.02 -1.52 15.37
C GLU A 34 -0.21 -2.98 14.95
N HIS A 35 -1.48 -3.37 14.80
CA HIS A 35 -1.89 -4.76 14.52
C HIS A 35 -1.61 -5.24 13.09
N ILE A 36 -1.21 -4.36 12.15
CA ILE A 36 -0.74 -4.75 10.81
C ILE A 36 0.59 -4.09 10.44
N LYS A 37 1.36 -3.61 11.43
CA LYS A 37 2.61 -2.87 11.19
C LYS A 37 3.63 -3.65 10.35
N ASP A 38 3.72 -4.96 10.58
CA ASP A 38 4.67 -5.85 9.89
C ASP A 38 4.13 -6.35 8.54
N LYS A 39 2.90 -5.96 8.17
CA LYS A 39 2.21 -6.40 6.95
C LYS A 39 1.92 -5.23 6.01
N GLY A 40 2.57 -4.09 6.21
CA GLY A 40 2.25 -2.84 5.53
C GLY A 40 3.42 -2.22 4.78
N ILE A 41 3.20 -1.85 3.52
CA ILE A 41 4.09 -1.01 2.72
C ILE A 41 3.44 0.37 2.59
N TYR A 42 4.16 1.42 2.98
CA TYR A 42 3.67 2.80 2.94
C TYR A 42 4.59 3.66 2.09
N ILE A 43 4.08 4.12 0.96
CA ILE A 43 4.81 4.90 -0.03
C ILE A 43 4.25 6.32 0.00
N ALA A 44 5.13 7.27 0.33
CA ALA A 44 4.83 8.68 0.20
C ALA A 44 5.29 9.15 -1.19
N GLY A 45 4.36 9.51 -2.07
CA GLY A 45 4.71 9.91 -3.44
C GLY A 45 3.50 10.29 -4.29
N ASP A 46 3.78 10.88 -5.44
CA ASP A 46 2.76 11.11 -6.47
C ASP A 46 2.37 9.78 -7.13
N SER A 47 1.06 9.57 -7.30
CA SER A 47 0.55 8.30 -7.83
C SER A 47 0.94 8.06 -9.28
N ALA A 48 0.98 9.12 -10.10
CA ALA A 48 1.30 8.98 -11.51
C ALA A 48 2.79 8.69 -11.70
N GLU A 49 3.67 9.39 -10.98
CA GLU A 49 5.12 9.13 -10.99
C GLU A 49 5.43 7.71 -10.49
N THR A 50 4.96 7.36 -9.29
CA THR A 50 5.28 6.08 -8.65
C THR A 50 4.85 4.89 -9.51
N LEU A 51 3.66 4.95 -10.15
CA LEU A 51 3.17 3.87 -10.99
C LEU A 51 3.91 3.78 -12.34
N ARG A 52 4.37 4.90 -12.90
CA ARG A 52 5.24 4.90 -14.09
C ARG A 52 6.56 4.19 -13.78
N ASP A 53 7.22 4.60 -12.70
CA ASP A 53 8.50 4.02 -12.28
C ASP A 53 8.36 2.53 -11.96
N LEU A 54 7.28 2.13 -11.30
CA LEU A 54 6.99 0.71 -11.03
C LEU A 54 6.86 -0.08 -12.33
N LYS A 55 6.13 0.45 -13.32
CA LYS A 55 5.94 -0.22 -14.62
C LYS A 55 7.27 -0.41 -15.35
N GLU A 56 8.12 0.62 -15.39
CA GLU A 56 9.44 0.51 -16.01
C GLU A 56 10.34 -0.52 -15.29
N ASN A 57 10.31 -0.52 -13.96
CA ASN A 57 11.11 -1.45 -13.16
C ASN A 57 10.67 -2.90 -13.35
N ILE A 58 9.37 -3.16 -13.50
CA ILE A 58 8.86 -4.51 -13.82
C ILE A 58 9.36 -4.93 -15.20
N ALA A 59 9.22 -4.09 -16.23
CA ALA A 59 9.67 -4.40 -17.58
C ALA A 59 11.19 -4.71 -17.64
N ARG A 60 12.01 -3.99 -16.88
CA ARG A 60 13.47 -4.24 -16.81
C ARG A 60 13.84 -5.55 -16.11
N LYS A 61 13.02 -6.03 -15.16
CA LYS A 61 13.27 -7.29 -14.43
C LYS A 61 12.87 -8.53 -15.21
N GLU A 62 12.03 -8.38 -16.22
CA GLU A 62 11.57 -9.47 -17.09
C GLU A 62 12.48 -9.69 -18.31
N MET A 63 13.50 -8.85 -18.51
CA MET A 63 14.54 -8.98 -19.54
C MET A 63 15.77 -9.73 -19.03
#